data_AF-A0A0M9EMV9-F1
#
_entry.id   AF-A0A0M9EMV9-F1
#
_cell.length_a   1.000
_cell.length_b   1.000
_cell.length_c   1.000
_cell.angle_alpha   90.00
_cell.angle_beta   90.00
_cell.angle_gamma   90.00
#
_symmetry.space_group_name_H-M   'P 1'
#
loop_
_entity.id
_entity.type
_entity.pdbx_description
1 polymer ?
#
loop_
_entity_poly.entity_id
_entity_poly.type
_entity_poly.pdbx_seq_one_letter_code
_entity_poly.pdbx_strand_id
1 'polypeptide(L)'
;MTLLRVFTVALAALTNIANAVPTDTSKRQSGDLPFPLAHFTNTVASVQNTYCGSSANTPGVKFGDQTLLHALGNGDTVQRTNIYHSESLGIIVAVQGTNLSSLVSISQDIQAIPILPDPRLGLPLGSLVFAGWQTAWFNGWVAVSKALAETIKQFPNDQVIVTGHSQGAAIALLTALSIQKEFSNATTIREIIAYGIPRVGNPKFADAFDAIFPGRYAGVVNGEDWVPSFPTQPIYQHPSGMVWINPANTTSWKYYEGQENPKGPHSRIGKIFYPNTLQFYWGDHQGIYMHSSMGTTLGPCPAQVGGF
;
A
#
# COMPACT_ATOMS: atom_id res chain seq x y z
N MET A 1 -43.44 -24.60 -70.43
CA MET A 1 -43.09 -23.29 -71.00
C MET A 1 -43.52 -22.19 -70.03
N THR A 2 -42.70 -21.89 -69.00
CA THR A 2 -42.65 -20.57 -68.35
C THR A 2 -41.39 -20.52 -67.49
N LEU A 3 -40.43 -19.70 -67.92
CA LEU A 3 -39.26 -19.30 -67.16
C LEU A 3 -39.69 -18.32 -66.06
N LEU A 4 -39.09 -18.39 -64.88
CA LEU A 4 -38.76 -17.18 -64.13
C LEU A 4 -37.44 -17.38 -63.38
N ARG A 5 -36.44 -16.61 -63.83
CA ARG A 5 -35.13 -16.44 -63.17
C ARG A 5 -35.32 -15.55 -61.95
N VAL A 6 -34.74 -15.91 -60.81
CA VAL A 6 -34.41 -14.94 -59.75
C VAL A 6 -33.01 -15.24 -59.22
N PHE A 7 -32.27 -14.15 -59.06
CA PHE A 7 -30.83 -14.04 -58.85
C PHE A 7 -30.35 -14.58 -57.50
N THR A 8 -29.18 -15.20 -57.55
CA THR A 8 -28.29 -15.44 -56.41
C THR A 8 -27.81 -14.11 -55.83
N VAL A 9 -28.12 -13.85 -54.57
CA VAL A 9 -27.41 -12.87 -53.74
C VAL A 9 -26.75 -13.64 -52.60
N ALA A 10 -25.42 -13.69 -52.63
CA ALA A 10 -24.62 -14.24 -51.55
C ALA A 10 -24.80 -13.36 -50.31
N LEU A 11 -25.34 -13.94 -49.24
CA LEU A 11 -25.42 -13.31 -47.94
C LEU A 11 -24.04 -13.43 -47.27
N ALA A 12 -23.25 -12.36 -47.35
CA ALA A 12 -22.04 -12.25 -46.52
C ALA A 12 -22.48 -12.17 -45.05
N ALA A 13 -22.27 -13.25 -44.30
CA ALA A 13 -22.40 -13.24 -42.86
C ALA A 13 -21.29 -12.36 -42.27
N LEU A 14 -21.64 -11.14 -41.86
CA LEU A 14 -20.80 -10.35 -40.97
C LEU A 14 -20.81 -11.03 -39.60
N THR A 15 -19.81 -11.85 -39.33
CA THR A 15 -19.50 -12.32 -37.98
C THR A 15 -19.00 -11.12 -37.18
N ASN A 16 -19.89 -10.53 -36.37
CA ASN A 16 -19.45 -9.73 -35.24
C ASN A 16 -18.71 -10.67 -34.29
N ILE A 17 -17.38 -10.64 -34.34
CA ILE A 17 -16.54 -11.15 -33.25
C ILE A 17 -16.72 -10.15 -32.11
N ALA A 18 -17.80 -10.34 -31.35
CA ALA A 18 -17.88 -9.75 -30.02
C ALA A 18 -16.76 -10.41 -29.22
N ASN A 19 -15.63 -9.70 -29.09
CA ASN A 19 -14.68 -9.98 -28.04
C ASN A 19 -15.47 -10.00 -26.73
N ALA A 20 -15.59 -11.17 -26.13
CA ALA A 20 -16.14 -11.32 -24.80
C ALA A 20 -15.20 -10.60 -23.84
N VAL A 21 -15.49 -9.31 -23.62
CA VAL A 21 -15.03 -8.57 -22.46
C VAL A 21 -15.59 -9.30 -21.25
N PRO A 22 -14.76 -9.76 -20.30
CA PRO A 22 -15.27 -10.33 -19.07
C PRO A 22 -16.20 -9.32 -18.41
N THR A 23 -17.43 -9.77 -18.22
CA THR A 23 -18.57 -9.09 -17.63
C THR A 23 -18.21 -8.41 -16.31
N ASP A 24 -18.34 -7.09 -16.33
CA ASP A 24 -18.86 -6.22 -15.28
C ASP A 24 -19.04 -6.85 -13.89
N THR A 25 -18.12 -6.53 -12.98
CA THR A 25 -18.25 -6.74 -11.53
C THR A 25 -19.00 -5.61 -10.82
N SER A 26 -19.80 -4.79 -11.54
CA SER A 26 -20.65 -3.78 -10.91
C SER A 26 -21.83 -4.40 -10.18
N LYS A 27 -21.57 -4.75 -8.91
CA LYS A 27 -22.28 -4.21 -7.74
C LYS A 27 -21.55 -4.67 -6.48
N ARG A 28 -20.38 -4.09 -6.21
CA ARG A 28 -19.90 -3.94 -4.84
C ARG A 28 -20.94 -3.08 -4.12
N GLN A 29 -21.63 -3.64 -3.14
CA GLN A 29 -22.46 -2.84 -2.24
C GLN A 29 -21.59 -1.74 -1.64
N SER A 30 -22.07 -0.51 -1.70
CA SER A 30 -21.45 0.65 -1.07
C SER A 30 -21.43 0.49 0.45
N GLY A 31 -20.24 0.65 1.05
CA GLY A 31 -19.99 0.75 2.49
C GLY A 31 -19.41 -0.54 3.06
N ASP A 32 -18.18 -0.65 3.56
CA ASP A 32 -17.39 0.38 4.24
C ASP A 32 -15.87 0.25 4.00
N LEU A 33 -15.38 -0.91 3.56
CA LEU A 33 -13.93 -1.20 3.37
C LEU A 33 -13.69 -2.14 2.17
N PRO A 34 -12.53 -2.05 1.49
CA PRO A 34 -12.19 -2.90 0.35
C PRO A 34 -11.74 -4.32 0.73
N PHE A 35 -11.35 -4.52 2.00
CA PHE A 35 -10.93 -5.79 2.61
C PHE A 35 -11.64 -5.98 3.96
N PRO A 36 -11.67 -7.19 4.55
CA PRO A 36 -12.21 -7.41 5.88
C PRO A 36 -11.53 -6.53 6.95
N LEU A 37 -12.32 -5.96 7.87
CA LEU A 37 -11.82 -5.07 8.94
C LEU A 37 -10.66 -5.69 9.74
N ALA A 38 -10.75 -6.99 10.03
CA ALA A 38 -9.72 -7.72 10.76
C ALA A 38 -8.35 -7.71 10.05
N HIS A 39 -8.30 -7.63 8.72
CA HIS A 39 -7.04 -7.52 7.99
C HIS A 39 -6.36 -6.17 8.30
N PHE A 40 -7.14 -5.09 8.35
CA PHE A 40 -6.65 -3.78 8.76
C PHE A 40 -6.20 -3.81 10.23
N THR A 41 -7.05 -4.26 11.14
CA THR A 41 -6.74 -4.33 12.58
C THR A 41 -5.43 -5.08 12.86
N ASN A 42 -5.22 -6.22 12.18
CA ASN A 42 -4.00 -7.02 12.32
C ASN A 42 -2.78 -6.34 11.70
N THR A 43 -2.89 -5.83 10.48
CA THR A 43 -1.75 -5.21 9.79
C THR A 43 -1.32 -3.89 10.40
N VAL A 44 -2.22 -3.14 11.05
CA VAL A 44 -1.85 -1.99 11.88
C VAL A 44 -0.92 -2.41 13.02
N ALA A 45 -1.24 -3.51 13.72
CA ALA A 45 -0.38 -4.02 14.79
C ALA A 45 0.99 -4.50 14.26
N SER A 46 1.01 -5.20 13.12
CA SER A 46 2.27 -5.63 12.47
C SER A 46 3.18 -4.43 12.19
N VAL A 47 2.61 -3.35 11.66
CA VAL A 47 3.34 -2.12 11.36
C VAL A 47 3.73 -1.37 12.63
N GLN A 48 2.84 -1.23 13.61
CA GLN A 48 3.16 -0.59 14.89
C GLN A 48 4.38 -1.25 15.56
N ASN A 49 4.47 -2.59 15.51
CA ASN A 49 5.60 -3.30 16.11
C ASN A 49 6.95 -2.98 15.46
N THR A 50 6.96 -2.56 14.19
CA THR A 50 8.20 -2.13 13.50
C THR A 50 8.83 -0.89 14.16
N TYR A 51 8.05 -0.09 14.89
CA TYR A 51 8.54 1.06 15.65
C TYR A 51 9.08 0.71 17.05
N CYS A 52 8.85 -0.51 17.51
CA CYS A 52 9.26 -0.92 18.85
C CYS A 52 10.76 -1.18 18.98
N GLY A 53 11.25 -1.19 20.22
CA GLY A 53 12.64 -1.53 20.54
C GLY A 53 12.98 -3.01 20.24
N SER A 54 14.26 -3.34 20.39
CA SER A 54 14.82 -4.64 19.99
C SER A 54 14.14 -5.85 20.64
N SER A 55 13.65 -5.73 21.88
CA SER A 55 12.96 -6.83 22.57
C SER A 55 11.67 -7.25 21.86
N ALA A 56 10.88 -6.29 21.38
CA ALA A 56 9.65 -6.56 20.62
C ALA A 56 9.91 -6.97 19.16
N ASN A 57 11.14 -6.75 18.67
CA ASN A 57 11.59 -7.10 17.33
C ASN A 57 12.56 -8.30 17.35
N THR A 58 12.30 -9.26 18.24
CA THR A 58 13.02 -10.53 18.31
C THR A 58 12.18 -11.63 17.64
N PRO A 59 12.73 -12.42 16.69
CA PRO A 59 12.03 -13.56 16.11
C PRO A 59 11.41 -14.48 17.18
N GLY A 60 10.17 -14.90 16.96
CA GLY A 60 9.36 -15.67 17.90
C GLY A 60 8.40 -14.84 18.75
N VAL A 61 8.53 -13.50 18.79
CA VAL A 61 7.52 -12.63 19.41
C VAL A 61 6.16 -12.82 18.74
N LYS A 62 5.11 -12.93 19.56
CA LYS A 62 3.73 -13.14 19.11
C LYS A 62 2.79 -12.07 19.64
N PHE A 63 1.86 -11.63 18.80
CA PHE A 63 0.71 -10.81 19.17
C PHE A 63 -0.45 -11.08 18.20
N GLY A 64 -1.66 -11.17 18.71
CA GLY A 64 -2.77 -11.72 17.94
C GLY A 64 -2.44 -13.14 17.44
N ASP A 65 -2.68 -13.40 16.16
CA ASP A 65 -2.35 -14.67 15.50
C ASP A 65 -1.00 -14.63 14.76
N GLN A 66 -0.21 -13.57 14.97
CA GLN A 66 0.98 -13.29 14.18
C GLN A 66 2.23 -13.70 14.96
N THR A 67 3.14 -14.39 14.29
CA THR A 67 4.47 -14.72 14.81
C THR A 67 5.54 -14.00 13.99
N LEU A 68 6.37 -13.20 14.64
CA LEU A 68 7.50 -12.52 14.00
C LEU A 68 8.56 -13.55 13.61
N LEU A 69 8.94 -13.61 12.34
CA LEU A 69 9.96 -14.52 11.82
C LEU A 69 11.28 -13.80 11.57
N HIS A 70 11.22 -12.60 11.00
CA HIS A 70 12.39 -11.79 10.70
C HIS A 70 12.14 -10.33 11.07
N ALA A 71 13.14 -9.70 11.69
CA ALA A 71 13.20 -8.25 11.85
C ALA A 71 14.49 -7.76 11.21
N LEU A 72 14.36 -6.96 10.15
CA LEU A 72 15.46 -6.52 9.30
C LEU A 72 15.57 -5.00 9.36
N GLY A 73 16.77 -4.46 9.20
CA GLY A 73 17.01 -3.02 9.36
C GLY A 73 17.06 -2.59 10.82
N ASN A 74 17.58 -1.38 11.06
CA ASN A 74 17.79 -0.83 12.40
C ASN A 74 16.77 0.25 12.78
N GLY A 75 15.94 0.68 11.82
CA GLY A 75 14.97 1.77 12.00
C GLY A 75 15.60 3.16 12.12
N ASP A 76 16.86 3.28 11.67
CA ASP A 76 17.63 4.52 11.65
C ASP A 76 18.17 4.74 10.22
N THR A 77 19.25 4.07 9.85
CA THR A 77 19.82 4.15 8.49
C THR A 77 19.06 3.31 7.47
N VAL A 78 18.40 2.23 7.93
CA VAL A 78 17.53 1.38 7.12
C VAL A 78 16.26 1.12 7.91
N GLN A 79 15.13 1.48 7.31
CA GLN A 79 13.81 1.28 7.91
C GLN A 79 13.60 -0.19 8.31
N ARG A 80 13.06 -0.40 9.51
CA ARG A 80 12.79 -1.75 9.97
C ARG A 80 11.74 -2.41 9.08
N THR A 81 12.01 -3.62 8.62
CA THR A 81 11.05 -4.45 7.90
C THR A 81 10.89 -5.76 8.64
N ASN A 82 9.68 -6.02 9.09
CA ASN A 82 9.34 -7.24 9.79
C ASN A 82 8.59 -8.19 8.86
N ILE A 83 8.93 -9.47 8.92
CA ILE A 83 8.20 -10.54 8.23
C ILE A 83 7.56 -11.42 9.29
N TYR A 84 6.24 -11.57 9.20
CA TYR A 84 5.44 -12.41 10.08
C TYR A 84 4.83 -13.57 9.31
N HIS A 85 4.49 -14.63 10.04
CA HIS A 85 3.46 -15.58 9.63
C HIS A 85 2.25 -15.42 10.56
N SER A 86 1.08 -15.20 9.96
CA SER A 86 -0.22 -15.07 10.62
C SER A 86 -1.08 -16.26 10.25
N GLU A 87 -1.73 -16.88 11.24
CA GLU A 87 -2.59 -18.05 10.98
C GLU A 87 -3.78 -17.72 10.05
N SER A 88 -4.29 -16.48 10.09
CA SER A 88 -5.40 -16.04 9.23
C SER A 88 -4.98 -15.29 7.96
N LEU A 89 -3.83 -14.61 7.98
CA LEU A 89 -3.40 -13.74 6.88
C LEU A 89 -2.28 -14.30 6.02
N GLY A 90 -1.60 -15.36 6.47
CA GLY A 90 -0.41 -15.92 5.82
C GLY A 90 0.82 -15.06 6.10
N ILE A 91 1.63 -14.80 5.07
CA ILE A 91 2.88 -14.03 5.23
C ILE A 91 2.56 -12.53 5.25
N ILE A 92 3.05 -11.79 6.25
CA ILE A 92 2.91 -10.33 6.31
C ILE A 92 4.30 -9.68 6.29
N VAL A 93 4.54 -8.80 5.32
CA VAL A 93 5.73 -7.94 5.25
C VAL A 93 5.33 -6.54 5.71
N ALA A 94 5.74 -6.14 6.91
CA ALA A 94 5.42 -4.85 7.50
C ALA A 94 6.63 -3.92 7.53
N VAL A 95 6.48 -2.71 7.00
CA VAL A 95 7.58 -1.75 6.83
C VAL A 95 7.39 -0.52 7.71
N GLN A 96 8.42 -0.21 8.48
CA GLN A 96 8.49 0.96 9.36
C GLN A 96 8.54 2.26 8.56
N GLY A 97 7.78 3.26 8.96
CA GLY A 97 8.01 4.65 8.56
C GLY A 97 9.15 5.29 9.35
N THR A 98 9.66 6.42 8.87
CA THR A 98 10.69 7.15 9.61
C THR A 98 10.06 7.97 10.74
N ASN A 99 10.89 8.69 11.48
CA ASN A 99 10.41 9.66 12.45
C ASN A 99 9.83 10.90 11.72
N LEU A 100 8.95 11.59 12.41
CA LEU A 100 8.22 12.72 11.86
C LEU A 100 9.14 13.86 11.39
N SER A 101 10.22 14.17 12.11
CA SER A 101 11.22 15.16 11.70
C SER A 101 11.98 14.80 10.41
N SER A 102 12.25 13.52 10.16
CA SER A 102 12.94 13.06 8.95
C SER A 102 12.05 13.20 7.72
N LEU A 103 10.74 12.99 7.84
CA LEU A 103 9.79 13.27 6.76
C LEU A 103 9.73 14.75 6.41
N VAL A 104 9.84 15.64 7.41
CA VAL A 104 9.97 17.08 7.16
C VAL A 104 11.21 17.35 6.34
N SER A 105 12.37 16.83 6.77
CA SER A 105 13.63 17.01 6.05
C SER A 105 13.48 16.53 4.61
N ILE A 106 12.94 15.33 4.39
CA ILE A 106 12.69 14.76 3.05
C ILE A 106 11.76 15.66 2.22
N SER A 107 10.77 16.32 2.85
CA SER A 107 9.84 17.22 2.17
C SER A 107 10.41 18.59 1.81
N GLN A 108 11.37 19.07 2.60
CA GLN A 108 12.04 20.36 2.40
C GLN A 108 13.30 20.23 1.55
N ASP A 109 13.99 19.10 1.66
CA ASP A 109 15.16 18.74 0.89
C ASP A 109 14.76 18.39 -0.55
N ILE A 110 15.73 18.54 -1.45
CA ILE A 110 15.67 18.30 -2.90
C ILE A 110 15.33 16.82 -3.27
N GLN A 111 14.83 16.01 -2.34
CA GLN A 111 14.50 14.60 -2.52
C GLN A 111 13.13 14.33 -3.15
N ALA A 112 12.32 15.37 -3.39
CA ALA A 112 11.13 15.31 -4.24
C ALA A 112 11.39 15.16 -5.75
N ILE A 113 12.64 14.87 -6.13
CA ILE A 113 13.01 14.59 -7.51
C ILE A 113 12.42 13.23 -7.94
N PRO A 114 11.58 13.22 -9.00
CA PRO A 114 11.18 11.98 -9.62
C PRO A 114 12.36 11.39 -10.41
N ILE A 115 12.68 10.13 -10.18
CA ILE A 115 13.77 9.41 -10.84
C ILE A 115 13.25 8.17 -11.57
N LEU A 116 14.08 7.63 -12.46
CA LEU A 116 13.80 6.36 -13.10
C LEU A 116 13.75 5.23 -12.07
N PRO A 117 12.76 4.33 -12.17
CA PRO A 117 12.63 3.22 -11.25
C PRO A 117 13.77 2.22 -11.42
N ASP A 118 14.19 1.60 -10.31
CA ASP A 118 15.08 0.44 -10.33
C ASP A 118 14.42 -0.68 -11.15
N PRO A 119 15.15 -1.39 -12.04
CA PRO A 119 14.59 -2.46 -12.87
C PRO A 119 13.88 -3.58 -12.08
N ARG A 120 14.26 -3.80 -10.81
CA ARG A 120 13.61 -4.78 -9.91
C ARG A 120 12.17 -4.42 -9.56
N LEU A 121 11.73 -3.18 -9.79
CA LEU A 121 10.34 -2.77 -9.60
C LEU A 121 9.43 -3.22 -10.75
N GLY A 122 9.98 -3.63 -11.90
CA GLY A 122 9.20 -4.15 -13.02
C GLY A 122 8.23 -3.15 -13.66
N LEU A 123 8.47 -1.85 -13.49
CA LEU A 123 7.60 -0.78 -13.98
C LEU A 123 7.84 -0.48 -15.48
N PRO A 124 6.81 -0.03 -16.23
CA PRO A 124 6.94 0.30 -17.64
C PRO A 124 7.74 1.60 -17.87
N LEU A 125 8.30 1.75 -19.07
CA LEU A 125 9.04 2.96 -19.49
C LEU A 125 8.21 4.23 -19.29
N GLY A 126 8.84 5.28 -18.75
CA GLY A 126 8.20 6.56 -18.43
C GLY A 126 7.53 6.61 -17.05
N SER A 127 7.50 5.50 -16.31
CA SER A 127 7.21 5.54 -14.88
C SER A 127 8.35 6.27 -14.17
N LEU A 128 8.01 7.10 -13.18
CA LEU A 128 8.95 7.76 -12.30
C LEU A 128 8.51 7.54 -10.86
N VAL A 129 9.49 7.42 -9.96
CA VAL A 129 9.28 7.26 -8.52
C VAL A 129 10.06 8.31 -7.74
N PHE A 130 9.58 8.67 -6.56
CA PHE A 130 10.26 9.61 -5.68
C PHE A 130 11.61 9.03 -5.21
N ALA A 131 12.69 9.81 -5.37
CA ALA A 131 14.06 9.33 -5.13
C ALA A 131 14.30 8.78 -3.72
N GLY A 132 13.78 9.46 -2.69
CA GLY A 132 13.95 9.04 -1.30
C GLY A 132 13.30 7.68 -0.98
N TRP A 133 12.12 7.40 -1.54
CA TRP A 133 11.40 6.14 -1.33
C TRP A 133 12.13 4.99 -1.98
N GLN A 134 12.57 5.17 -3.24
CA GLN A 134 13.36 4.16 -3.94
C GLN A 134 14.70 3.91 -3.24
N THR A 135 15.38 4.95 -2.77
CA THR A 135 16.67 4.81 -2.06
C THR A 135 16.50 4.01 -0.77
N ALA A 136 15.48 4.35 0.03
CA ALA A 136 15.18 3.64 1.27
C ALA A 136 14.78 2.17 1.02
N TRP A 137 13.94 1.93 0.01
CA TRP A 137 13.59 0.58 -0.44
C TRP A 137 14.84 -0.21 -0.87
N PHE A 138 15.68 0.38 -1.72
CA PHE A 138 16.88 -0.26 -2.26
C PHE A 138 17.84 -0.70 -1.15
N ASN A 139 18.05 0.15 -0.14
CA ASN A 139 18.94 -0.13 0.97
C ASN A 139 18.51 -1.33 1.83
N GLY A 140 17.19 -1.61 1.90
CA GLY A 140 16.65 -2.75 2.64
C GLY A 140 16.39 -4.00 1.79
N TRP A 141 16.16 -3.84 0.48
CA TRP A 141 15.56 -4.87 -0.36
C TRP A 141 16.32 -6.20 -0.38
N VAL A 142 17.66 -6.18 -0.43
CA VAL A 142 18.45 -7.42 -0.51
C VAL A 142 18.21 -8.32 0.72
N ALA A 143 18.19 -7.73 1.91
CA ALA A 143 17.94 -8.49 3.15
C ALA A 143 16.49 -8.99 3.20
N VAL A 144 15.53 -8.15 2.80
CA VAL A 144 14.10 -8.49 2.77
C VAL A 144 13.81 -9.60 1.77
N SER A 145 14.32 -9.50 0.53
CA SER A 145 14.14 -10.50 -0.53
C SER A 145 14.69 -11.86 -0.09
N LYS A 146 15.87 -11.91 0.54
CA LYS A 146 16.44 -13.16 1.06
C LYS A 146 15.56 -13.79 2.16
N ALA A 147 15.18 -13.02 3.18
CA ALA A 147 14.37 -13.52 4.28
C ALA A 147 12.96 -13.93 3.82
N LEU A 148 12.38 -13.19 2.87
CA LEU A 148 11.10 -13.54 2.27
C LEU A 148 11.19 -14.83 1.46
N ALA A 149 12.28 -15.05 0.71
CA ALA A 149 12.50 -16.30 -0.01
C ALA A 149 12.61 -17.51 0.94
N GLU A 150 13.21 -17.34 2.12
CA GLU A 150 13.24 -18.36 3.18
C GLU A 150 11.83 -18.59 3.74
N THR A 151 11.08 -17.52 4.01
CA THR A 151 9.71 -17.59 4.53
C THR A 151 8.74 -18.26 3.55
N ILE A 152 8.79 -17.92 2.26
CA ILE A 152 7.95 -18.54 1.21
C ILE A 152 8.23 -20.05 1.12
N LYS A 153 9.49 -20.48 1.26
CA LYS A 153 9.83 -21.90 1.28
C LYS A 153 9.26 -22.61 2.51
N GLN A 154 9.19 -21.93 3.64
CA GLN A 154 8.62 -22.46 4.88
C GLN A 154 7.09 -22.55 4.80
N PHE A 155 6.44 -21.61 4.11
CA PHE A 155 4.99 -21.51 3.96
C PHE A 155 4.59 -21.45 2.47
N PRO A 156 4.75 -22.55 1.70
CA PRO A 156 4.63 -22.52 0.24
C PRO A 156 3.19 -22.32 -0.28
N ASN A 157 2.19 -22.46 0.59
CA ASN A 157 0.78 -22.26 0.23
C ASN A 157 0.27 -20.87 0.60
N ASP A 158 1.09 -20.06 1.27
CA ASP A 158 0.68 -18.76 1.76
C ASP A 158 0.85 -17.69 0.70
N GLN A 159 -0.09 -16.74 0.72
CA GLN A 159 0.02 -15.49 0.00
C GLN A 159 0.66 -14.42 0.89
N VAL A 160 1.15 -13.35 0.26
CA VAL A 160 1.84 -12.26 0.96
C VAL A 160 0.94 -11.04 1.06
N ILE A 161 0.79 -10.51 2.27
CA ILE A 161 0.29 -9.15 2.52
C ILE A 161 1.48 -8.22 2.71
N VAL A 162 1.47 -7.09 2.04
CA VAL A 162 2.50 -6.05 2.21
C VAL A 162 1.87 -4.83 2.83
N THR A 163 2.44 -4.34 3.92
CA THR A 163 1.89 -3.25 4.71
C THR A 163 2.97 -2.31 5.20
N GLY A 164 2.61 -1.06 5.43
CA GLY A 164 3.52 -0.06 5.96
C GLY A 164 2.80 1.20 6.38
N HIS A 165 3.50 2.02 7.17
CA HIS A 165 2.99 3.31 7.64
C HIS A 165 3.93 4.44 7.22
N SER A 166 3.37 5.59 6.84
CA SER A 166 4.14 6.78 6.51
C SER A 166 5.12 6.53 5.35
N GLN A 167 6.40 6.90 5.47
CA GLN A 167 7.45 6.49 4.51
C GLN A 167 7.46 4.97 4.27
N GLY A 168 7.20 4.16 5.29
CA GLY A 168 7.13 2.70 5.18
C GLY A 168 5.98 2.24 4.29
N ALA A 169 4.90 3.01 4.19
CA ALA A 169 3.82 2.74 3.26
C ALA A 169 4.29 2.90 1.81
N ALA A 170 5.07 3.94 1.49
CA ALA A 170 5.65 4.11 0.15
C ALA A 170 6.63 2.98 -0.19
N ILE A 171 7.50 2.61 0.76
CA ILE A 171 8.41 1.47 0.61
C ILE A 171 7.63 0.16 0.45
N ALA A 172 6.50 -0.01 1.12
CA ALA A 172 5.63 -1.19 0.99
C ALA A 172 5.09 -1.35 -0.44
N LEU A 173 4.69 -0.25 -1.11
CA LEU A 173 4.27 -0.32 -2.53
C LEU A 173 5.44 -0.78 -3.43
N LEU A 174 6.64 -0.23 -3.24
CA LEU A 174 7.82 -0.63 -4.00
C LEU A 174 8.22 -2.10 -3.72
N THR A 175 8.13 -2.52 -2.46
CA THR A 175 8.33 -3.91 -2.04
C THR A 175 7.33 -4.84 -2.72
N ALA A 176 6.04 -4.49 -2.78
CA ALA A 176 5.03 -5.31 -3.45
C ALA A 176 5.33 -5.51 -4.94
N LEU A 177 5.76 -4.45 -5.64
CA LEU A 177 6.20 -4.52 -7.03
C LEU A 177 7.37 -5.48 -7.22
N SER A 178 8.40 -5.40 -6.37
CA SER A 178 9.54 -6.31 -6.46
C SER A 178 9.21 -7.74 -6.06
N ILE A 179 8.28 -7.95 -5.12
CA ILE A 179 7.77 -9.30 -4.83
C ILE A 179 7.06 -9.87 -6.06
N GLN A 180 6.17 -9.10 -6.68
CA GLN A 180 5.48 -9.51 -7.90
C GLN A 180 6.47 -9.80 -9.04
N LYS A 181 7.56 -9.03 -9.14
CA LYS A 181 8.58 -9.23 -10.18
C LYS A 181 9.47 -10.46 -9.92
N GLU A 182 9.96 -10.63 -8.70
CA GLU A 182 10.95 -11.65 -8.34
C GLU A 182 10.33 -13.01 -7.96
N PHE A 183 9.13 -13.02 -7.36
CA PHE A 183 8.54 -14.21 -6.74
C PHE A 183 7.19 -14.63 -7.35
N SER A 184 6.78 -14.11 -8.51
CA SER A 184 5.48 -14.43 -9.14
C SER A 184 5.22 -15.91 -9.43
N ASN A 185 6.29 -16.73 -9.55
CA ASN A 185 6.17 -18.18 -9.73
C ASN A 185 6.11 -18.96 -8.39
N ALA A 186 6.37 -18.30 -7.26
CA ALA A 186 6.50 -18.93 -5.95
C ALA A 186 5.42 -18.48 -4.95
N THR A 187 4.92 -17.26 -5.06
CA THR A 187 3.81 -16.74 -4.25
C THR A 187 3.06 -15.64 -5.00
N THR A 188 1.97 -15.17 -4.42
CA THR A 188 1.18 -14.05 -4.94
C THR A 188 0.93 -13.02 -3.85
N ILE A 189 0.86 -11.74 -4.24
CA ILE A 189 0.37 -10.70 -3.34
C ILE A 189 -1.13 -10.88 -3.12
N ARG A 190 -1.53 -11.06 -1.85
CA ARG A 190 -2.93 -11.07 -1.43
C ARG A 190 -3.47 -9.63 -1.39
N GLU A 191 -2.85 -8.80 -0.57
CA GLU A 191 -3.29 -7.44 -0.26
C GLU A 191 -2.09 -6.50 -0.02
N ILE A 192 -2.27 -5.23 -0.36
CA ILE A 192 -1.34 -4.13 -0.07
C ILE A 192 -2.12 -3.07 0.70
N ILE A 193 -1.79 -2.89 1.97
CA ILE A 193 -2.48 -1.94 2.85
C ILE A 193 -1.49 -0.88 3.32
N ALA A 194 -1.73 0.38 2.94
CA ALA A 194 -0.75 1.44 3.08
C ALA A 194 -1.29 2.58 3.96
N TYR A 195 -0.84 2.67 5.20
CA TYR A 195 -1.34 3.63 6.21
C TYR A 195 -0.60 4.97 6.14
N GLY A 196 -1.32 6.09 6.09
CA GLY A 196 -0.72 7.42 5.99
C GLY A 196 0.21 7.54 4.78
N ILE A 197 -0.19 6.94 3.65
CA ILE A 197 0.64 6.75 2.46
C ILE A 197 0.92 8.10 1.77
N PRO A 198 2.20 8.55 1.65
CA PRO A 198 2.55 9.63 0.73
C PRO A 198 2.48 9.14 -0.72
N ARG A 199 2.39 10.06 -1.69
CA ARG A 199 2.46 9.70 -3.11
C ARG A 199 3.83 9.08 -3.43
N VAL A 200 3.83 8.08 -4.30
CA VAL A 200 5.04 7.26 -4.56
C VAL A 200 5.69 7.57 -5.90
N GLY A 201 4.88 7.78 -6.94
CA GLY A 201 5.36 8.00 -8.29
C GLY A 201 4.43 8.87 -9.12
N ASN A 202 4.79 9.06 -10.38
CA ASN A 202 4.01 9.84 -11.34
C ASN A 202 2.70 9.13 -11.76
N PRO A 203 1.82 9.76 -12.54
CA PRO A 203 0.59 9.11 -13.02
C PRO A 203 0.83 7.77 -13.70
N LYS A 204 1.91 7.64 -14.48
CA LYS A 204 2.26 6.38 -15.14
C LYS A 204 2.64 5.26 -14.17
N PHE A 205 3.28 5.60 -13.05
CA PHE A 205 3.48 4.67 -11.95
C PHE A 205 2.14 4.24 -11.34
N ALA A 206 1.23 5.18 -11.05
CA ALA A 206 -0.07 4.88 -10.47
C ALA A 206 -0.90 3.95 -11.36
N ASP A 207 -0.97 4.24 -12.66
CA ASP A 207 -1.66 3.40 -13.65
C ASP A 207 -1.04 2.00 -13.74
N ALA A 208 0.29 1.90 -13.75
CA ALA A 208 0.99 0.62 -13.77
C ALA A 208 0.72 -0.18 -12.49
N PHE A 209 0.72 0.48 -11.33
CA PHE A 209 0.45 -0.16 -10.05
C PHE A 209 -0.97 -0.73 -10.00
N ASP A 210 -1.96 0.04 -10.44
CA ASP A 210 -3.36 -0.39 -10.53
C ASP A 210 -3.53 -1.58 -11.48
N ALA A 211 -2.81 -1.58 -12.62
CA ALA A 211 -2.85 -2.68 -13.58
C ALA A 211 -2.19 -3.97 -13.05
N ILE A 212 -1.12 -3.85 -12.26
CA ILE A 212 -0.41 -4.99 -11.67
C ILE A 212 -1.20 -5.60 -10.50
N PHE A 213 -1.88 -4.77 -9.70
CA PHE A 213 -2.57 -5.18 -8.47
C PHE A 213 -4.07 -4.86 -8.47
N PRO A 214 -4.84 -5.33 -9.47
CA PRO A 214 -6.25 -4.96 -9.61
C PRO A 214 -7.06 -5.40 -8.38
N GLY A 215 -7.61 -4.43 -7.66
CA GLY A 215 -8.43 -4.66 -6.46
C GLY A 215 -7.67 -5.20 -5.25
N ARG A 216 -6.33 -5.18 -5.25
CA ARG A 216 -5.49 -5.69 -4.14
C ARG A 216 -4.83 -4.59 -3.31
N TYR A 217 -5.08 -3.33 -3.63
CA TYR A 217 -4.51 -2.18 -2.92
C TYR A 217 -5.57 -1.36 -2.18
N ALA A 218 -5.22 -0.87 -0.99
CA ALA A 218 -5.92 0.19 -0.31
C ALA A 218 -4.94 1.09 0.46
N GLY A 219 -4.90 2.37 0.10
CA GLY A 219 -4.35 3.40 0.98
C GLY A 219 -5.33 3.68 2.13
N VAL A 220 -4.83 4.07 3.29
CA VAL A 220 -5.65 4.42 4.46
C VAL A 220 -5.20 5.77 4.99
N VAL A 221 -6.15 6.70 5.12
CA VAL A 221 -5.91 8.04 5.66
C VAL A 221 -6.77 8.22 6.90
N ASN A 222 -6.16 8.74 7.96
CA ASN A 222 -6.85 9.05 9.20
C ASN A 222 -7.05 10.57 9.30
N GLY A 223 -8.31 10.98 9.49
CA GLY A 223 -8.69 12.37 9.69
C GLY A 223 -8.13 13.32 8.64
N GLU A 224 -7.50 14.37 9.15
CA GLU A 224 -6.82 15.42 8.39
C GLU A 224 -5.30 15.17 8.35
N ASP A 225 -4.86 13.92 8.20
CA ASP A 225 -3.46 13.59 7.94
C ASP A 225 -2.99 14.26 6.64
N TRP A 226 -1.92 15.05 6.73
CA TRP A 226 -1.36 15.78 5.59
C TRP A 226 -0.39 14.94 4.77
N VAL A 227 0.18 13.85 5.30
CA VAL A 227 1.22 13.05 4.61
C VAL A 227 0.76 12.57 3.23
N PRO A 228 -0.49 12.11 3.03
CA PRO A 228 -1.01 11.74 1.72
C PRO A 228 -1.08 12.89 0.70
N SER A 229 -0.95 14.15 1.12
CA SER A 229 -0.88 15.30 0.22
C SER A 229 0.52 15.53 -0.36
N PHE A 230 1.54 14.82 0.15
CA PHE A 230 2.93 14.93 -0.27
C PHE A 230 3.42 13.65 -0.98
N PRO A 231 4.35 13.75 -1.94
CA PRO A 231 4.68 14.94 -2.75
C PRO A 231 3.48 15.39 -3.59
N THR A 232 3.54 16.60 -4.14
CA THR A 232 2.36 17.27 -4.71
C THR A 232 2.00 16.80 -6.12
N GLN A 233 0.70 16.88 -6.44
CA GLN A 233 0.21 16.84 -7.82
C GLN A 233 0.65 18.09 -8.59
N PRO A 234 0.73 18.03 -9.94
CA PRO A 234 0.43 16.88 -10.81
C PRO A 234 1.65 15.97 -11.06
N ILE A 235 2.79 16.22 -10.41
CA ILE A 235 4.02 15.45 -10.64
C ILE A 235 3.87 14.02 -10.12
N TYR A 236 3.17 13.86 -8.99
CA TYR A 236 2.92 12.58 -8.34
C TYR A 236 1.43 12.29 -8.23
N GLN A 237 1.08 11.00 -8.22
CA GLN A 237 -0.29 10.49 -8.22
C GLN A 237 -0.37 9.25 -7.32
N HIS A 238 -1.43 9.14 -6.53
CA HIS A 238 -1.78 7.92 -5.81
C HIS A 238 -2.37 6.85 -6.74
N PRO A 239 -2.08 5.55 -6.51
CA PRO A 239 -2.86 4.47 -7.10
C PRO A 239 -4.33 4.51 -6.64
N SER A 240 -5.18 3.74 -7.32
CA SER A 240 -6.63 3.73 -7.10
C SER A 240 -7.00 3.09 -5.78
N GLY A 241 -7.83 3.78 -4.99
CA GLY A 241 -8.45 3.20 -3.80
C GLY A 241 -7.86 3.72 -2.49
N MET A 242 -8.66 4.54 -1.80
CA MET A 242 -8.32 5.10 -0.48
C MET A 242 -9.46 4.84 0.50
N VAL A 243 -9.15 4.32 1.67
CA VAL A 243 -10.03 4.35 2.85
C VAL A 243 -9.76 5.64 3.60
N TRP A 244 -10.82 6.36 3.95
CA TRP A 244 -10.72 7.55 4.79
C TRP A 244 -11.47 7.32 6.10
N ILE A 245 -10.74 7.36 7.21
CA ILE A 245 -11.30 7.38 8.57
C ILE A 245 -11.59 8.85 8.89
N ASN A 246 -12.86 9.23 8.99
CA ASN A 246 -13.25 10.62 9.19
C ASN A 246 -14.53 10.70 10.04
N PRO A 247 -14.51 11.31 11.24
CA PRO A 247 -13.36 11.98 11.88
C PRO A 247 -12.20 11.04 12.26
N ALA A 248 -11.02 11.62 12.53
CA ALA A 248 -9.83 10.87 12.93
C ALA A 248 -10.10 9.96 14.13
N ASN A 249 -9.47 8.78 14.17
CA ASN A 249 -9.51 7.82 15.28
C ASN A 249 -10.89 7.22 15.57
N THR A 250 -11.86 7.39 14.67
CA THR A 250 -13.22 6.85 14.84
C THR A 250 -13.42 5.55 14.07
N THR A 251 -14.59 4.94 14.25
CA THR A 251 -15.06 3.81 13.43
C THR A 251 -15.85 4.24 12.19
N SER A 252 -15.83 5.55 11.88
CA SER A 252 -16.43 6.11 10.67
C SER A 252 -15.40 6.11 9.55
N TRP A 253 -15.45 5.08 8.71
CA TRP A 253 -14.58 4.95 7.55
C TRP A 253 -15.37 4.72 6.28
N LYS A 254 -14.79 5.17 5.16
CA LYS A 254 -15.37 4.95 3.83
C LYS A 254 -14.28 4.69 2.81
N TYR A 255 -14.52 3.73 1.93
CA TYR A 255 -13.70 3.49 0.75
C TYR A 255 -14.08 4.41 -0.42
N TYR A 256 -13.06 4.97 -1.06
CA TYR A 256 -13.14 5.85 -2.22
C TYR A 256 -12.38 5.21 -3.37
N GLU A 257 -13.13 4.86 -4.42
CA GLU A 257 -12.60 4.24 -5.63
C GLU A 257 -11.90 5.26 -6.54
N GLY A 258 -10.99 4.75 -7.38
CA GLY A 258 -10.22 5.55 -8.34
C GLY A 258 -9.04 6.28 -7.72
N GLN A 259 -8.18 6.80 -8.59
CA GLN A 259 -7.04 7.63 -8.21
C GLN A 259 -7.51 9.03 -7.81
N GLU A 260 -6.88 9.60 -6.77
CA GLU A 260 -7.08 11.00 -6.34
C GLU A 260 -8.57 11.42 -6.23
N ASN A 261 -9.41 10.55 -5.69
CA ASN A 261 -10.85 10.77 -5.64
C ASN A 261 -11.20 12.12 -4.95
N PRO A 262 -11.91 13.04 -5.63
CA PRO A 262 -12.15 14.40 -5.12
C PRO A 262 -13.13 14.45 -3.94
N LYS A 263 -13.80 13.34 -3.61
CA LYS A 263 -14.65 13.20 -2.42
C LYS A 263 -13.94 12.48 -1.26
N GLY A 264 -12.75 11.93 -1.53
CA GLY A 264 -11.95 11.17 -0.58
C GLY A 264 -11.04 12.06 0.28
N PRO A 265 -9.98 11.50 0.86
CA PRO A 265 -9.10 12.23 1.77
C PRO A 265 -8.40 13.42 1.10
N HIS A 266 -8.19 13.37 -0.22
CA HIS A 266 -7.63 14.51 -0.97
C HIS A 266 -8.51 15.77 -0.94
N SER A 267 -9.82 15.63 -0.66
CA SER A 267 -10.76 16.76 -0.56
C SER A 267 -10.49 17.69 0.63
N ARG A 268 -9.70 17.22 1.61
CA ARG A 268 -9.32 17.98 2.80
C ARG A 268 -7.84 17.81 3.05
N ILE A 269 -7.05 18.79 2.63
CA ILE A 269 -5.66 18.86 3.07
C ILE A 269 -5.68 19.37 4.51
N GLY A 270 -5.23 18.53 5.43
CA GLY A 270 -5.16 18.89 6.83
C GLY A 270 -4.10 19.93 7.14
N LYS A 271 -4.07 20.35 8.40
CA LYS A 271 -3.07 21.30 8.90
C LYS A 271 -1.69 20.67 8.77
N ILE A 272 -0.84 21.29 7.96
CA ILE A 272 0.56 20.87 7.82
C ILE A 272 1.38 21.36 9.01
N PHE A 273 1.05 22.52 9.57
CA PHE A 273 1.76 23.14 10.70
C PHE A 273 0.82 23.43 11.88
N TYR A 274 1.36 23.42 13.10
CA TYR A 274 0.64 23.98 14.25
C TYR A 274 0.38 25.49 14.03
N PRO A 275 -0.76 26.03 14.51
CA PRO A 275 -1.06 27.44 14.36
C PRO A 275 0.08 28.34 14.87
N ASN A 276 0.50 29.28 14.04
CA ASN A 276 1.57 30.24 14.33
C ASN A 276 2.97 29.63 14.59
N THR A 277 3.24 28.41 14.10
CA THR A 277 4.58 27.81 14.19
C THR A 277 5.03 27.25 12.83
N LEU A 278 6.33 26.94 12.71
CA LEU A 278 6.89 26.13 11.62
C LEU A 278 6.98 24.64 12.00
N GLN A 279 6.36 24.24 13.12
CA GLN A 279 6.34 22.86 13.57
C GLN A 279 5.23 22.10 12.85
N PHE A 280 5.58 21.00 12.21
CA PHE A 280 4.59 20.16 11.52
C PHE A 280 3.56 19.57 12.48
N TYR A 281 2.31 19.54 12.05
CA TYR A 281 1.21 18.93 12.78
C TYR A 281 1.04 17.48 12.32
N TRP A 282 1.32 16.54 13.22
CA TRP A 282 1.29 15.10 12.94
C TRP A 282 0.06 14.41 13.51
N GLY A 283 -0.87 15.18 14.09
CA GLY A 283 -1.88 14.71 15.03
C GLY A 283 -2.70 13.53 14.54
N ASP A 284 -3.14 13.55 13.29
CA ASP A 284 -3.97 12.46 12.74
C ASP A 284 -3.14 11.41 11.98
N HIS A 285 -1.89 11.71 11.65
CA HIS A 285 -0.99 10.76 11.00
C HIS A 285 -0.72 9.55 11.92
N GLN A 286 -0.56 9.82 13.21
CA GLN A 286 -0.51 8.81 14.27
C GLN A 286 -1.86 8.76 14.98
N GLY A 287 -2.32 7.58 15.38
CA GLY A 287 -3.63 7.48 16.01
C GLY A 287 -4.22 6.08 15.97
N ILE A 288 -5.54 6.00 15.96
CA ILE A 288 -6.27 4.73 15.92
C ILE A 288 -6.69 4.45 14.48
N TYR A 289 -6.20 3.33 13.96
CA TYR A 289 -6.55 2.80 12.66
C TYR A 289 -7.24 1.46 12.88
N MET A 290 -8.54 1.38 12.54
CA MET A 290 -9.30 0.13 12.56
C MET A 290 -9.13 -0.67 13.85
N HIS A 291 -9.36 -0.02 15.00
CA HIS A 291 -9.26 -0.58 16.36
C HIS A 291 -7.85 -0.86 16.90
N SER A 292 -6.81 -0.55 16.15
CA SER A 292 -5.42 -0.74 16.58
C SER A 292 -4.70 0.61 16.61
N SER A 293 -3.80 0.78 17.59
CA SER A 293 -3.00 2.01 17.71
C SER A 293 -1.79 1.98 16.77
N MET A 294 -1.68 3.01 15.93
CA MET A 294 -0.50 3.38 15.14
C MET A 294 0.16 4.62 15.79
N GLY A 295 0.82 4.41 16.92
CA GLY A 295 1.43 5.48 17.73
C GLY A 295 2.91 5.69 17.46
N THR A 296 3.50 4.94 16.53
CA THR A 296 4.95 4.89 16.29
C THR A 296 5.73 4.56 17.57
N THR A 297 6.72 5.36 17.99
CA THR A 297 7.51 5.11 19.21
C THR A 297 6.71 5.34 20.50
N LEU A 298 5.54 5.98 20.43
CA LEU A 298 4.64 6.19 21.58
C LEU A 298 3.50 5.17 21.65
N GLY A 299 3.38 4.31 20.64
CA GLY A 299 2.36 3.27 20.62
C GLY A 299 2.73 2.04 21.47
N PRO A 300 1.84 1.04 21.56
CA PRO A 300 2.08 -0.16 22.35
C PRO A 300 3.28 -0.96 21.81
N CYS A 301 4.11 -1.46 22.74
CA CYS A 301 5.27 -2.30 22.46
C CYS A 301 5.39 -3.45 23.49
N PRO A 302 5.27 -4.74 23.09
CA PRO A 302 4.91 -5.21 21.75
C PRO A 302 3.57 -4.65 21.27
N ALA A 303 3.36 -4.63 19.96
CA ALA A 303 2.11 -4.12 19.42
C ALA A 303 0.90 -4.94 19.89
N GLN A 304 -0.26 -4.29 19.94
CA GLN A 304 -1.54 -4.90 20.31
C GLN A 304 -2.48 -4.91 19.10
N VAL A 305 -3.14 -6.04 18.88
CA VAL A 305 -4.21 -6.18 17.89
C VAL A 305 -5.53 -5.80 18.56
N GLY A 306 -6.21 -4.78 18.04
CA GLY A 306 -7.49 -4.34 18.61
C GLY A 306 -7.36 -3.63 19.97
N GLY A 307 -8.51 -3.29 20.56
CA GLY A 307 -8.59 -2.74 21.91
C GLY A 307 -8.56 -1.22 22.02
N PHE A 308 -8.65 -0.51 20.88
CA PHE A 308 -8.74 0.94 20.79
C PHE A 308 -10.00 1.40 20.06
#